data_AF-A0A2U2SP27-F1
#
_entry.id   AF-A0A2U2SP27-F1
#
_cell.length_a   1.000
_cell.length_b   1.000
_cell.length_c   1.000
_cell.angle_alpha   90.00
_cell.angle_beta   90.00
_cell.angle_gamma   90.00
#
_symmetry.space_group_name_H-M   'P 1'
#
loop_
_entity.id
_entity.type
_entity.pdbx_description
1 polymer ?
#
loop_
_entity_poly.entity_id
_entity_poly.type
_entity_poly.pdbx_seq_one_letter_code
_entity_poly.pdbx_strand_id
1 'polypeptide(L)'
;MRSERMQHSAVETISKAQVSIKGTSDGLVIHLGAGEWNALLVALAEKLDRTPSFFRGGRVALNVGPRQLTASELETIGTLLSKFQVSLWAVLSDSVETQQAAAEMGLETSLALSRMEHLLGEKLDGRERVIADGEPAILVRRIVRSGQSVCHTGHVIIIGDVNPGAEIVAGGDIVVWGRLRGNVHAGSNGNERAVVCALVLAPMLLRIAGYVARSPGREDSEAYEQSVVPEIAFVYNGQIVAEPWRAMDGLYTDWRADLLRRAANTLSTWF
;
A
#
# COMPACT_ATOMS: atom_id res chain seq x y z
N MET A 1 -35.48 -27.74 -47.09
CA MET A 1 -36.20 -27.24 -45.90
C MET A 1 -35.55 -27.55 -44.54
N ARG A 2 -34.40 -28.25 -44.44
CA ARG A 2 -33.64 -28.40 -43.18
C ARG A 2 -32.58 -27.32 -42.94
N SER A 3 -32.18 -26.59 -44.00
CA SER A 3 -31.08 -25.61 -43.93
C SER A 3 -31.49 -24.24 -43.36
N GLU A 4 -32.77 -23.85 -43.44
CA GLU A 4 -33.25 -22.54 -42.94
C GLU A 4 -33.53 -22.54 -41.43
N ARG A 5 -33.84 -23.70 -40.82
CA ARG A 5 -34.07 -23.80 -39.37
C ARG A 5 -32.80 -23.67 -38.52
N MET A 6 -31.63 -23.95 -39.07
CA MET A 6 -30.36 -23.75 -38.34
C MET A 6 -29.92 -22.28 -38.35
N GLN A 7 -30.32 -21.49 -39.35
CA GLN A 7 -29.97 -20.06 -39.40
C GLN A 7 -30.83 -19.20 -38.45
N HIS A 8 -32.09 -19.58 -38.18
CA HIS A 8 -32.92 -18.88 -37.18
C HIS A 8 -32.49 -19.15 -35.73
N SER A 9 -31.97 -20.34 -35.40
CA SER A 9 -31.53 -20.68 -34.04
C SER A 9 -30.29 -19.90 -33.58
N ALA A 10 -29.40 -19.52 -34.50
CA ALA A 10 -28.20 -18.73 -34.18
C ALA A 10 -28.53 -17.25 -33.93
N VAL A 11 -29.50 -16.70 -34.66
CA VAL A 11 -29.90 -15.28 -34.56
C VAL A 11 -30.72 -14.99 -33.30
N GLU A 12 -31.53 -15.94 -32.82
CA GLU A 12 -32.28 -15.79 -31.57
C GLU A 12 -31.41 -15.82 -30.30
N THR A 13 -30.28 -16.55 -30.33
CA THR A 13 -29.36 -16.71 -29.20
C THR A 13 -28.53 -15.44 -28.94
N ILE A 14 -28.26 -14.64 -29.98
CA ILE A 14 -27.54 -13.35 -29.87
C ILE A 14 -28.34 -12.33 -29.04
N SER A 15 -29.68 -12.46 -28.98
CA SER A 15 -30.55 -11.50 -28.26
C SER A 15 -30.41 -11.52 -26.73
N LYS A 16 -29.74 -12.53 -26.15
CA LYS A 16 -29.49 -12.63 -24.69
C LYS A 16 -28.04 -12.36 -24.27
N ALA A 17 -27.09 -12.23 -25.20
CA ALA A 17 -25.69 -12.01 -24.88
C ALA A 17 -25.47 -10.54 -24.44
N GLN A 18 -25.36 -10.32 -23.13
CA GLN A 18 -25.21 -8.99 -22.57
C GLN A 18 -23.74 -8.56 -22.56
N VAL A 19 -23.21 -8.12 -23.71
CA VAL A 19 -21.93 -7.42 -23.78
C VAL A 19 -22.17 -5.92 -23.74
N SER A 20 -21.48 -5.15 -22.92
CA SER A 20 -21.51 -3.67 -22.99
C SER A 20 -20.12 -3.09 -22.86
N ILE A 21 -19.86 -1.96 -23.51
CA ILE A 21 -18.57 -1.26 -23.45
C ILE A 21 -18.85 0.12 -22.89
N LYS A 22 -18.19 0.46 -21.79
CA LYS A 22 -18.34 1.76 -21.13
C LYS A 22 -16.99 2.47 -21.08
N GLY A 23 -17.00 3.75 -21.43
CA GLY A 23 -15.90 4.66 -21.12
C GLY A 23 -15.97 5.08 -19.66
N THR A 24 -14.85 5.02 -18.96
CA THR A 24 -14.69 5.47 -17.58
C THR A 24 -13.53 6.44 -17.49
N SER A 25 -13.35 7.12 -16.34
CA SER A 25 -12.17 7.95 -16.09
C SER A 25 -10.85 7.15 -16.16
N ASP A 26 -10.93 5.84 -15.94
CA ASP A 26 -9.78 4.94 -15.83
C ASP A 26 -9.58 4.11 -17.12
N GLY A 27 -10.27 4.48 -18.21
CA GLY A 27 -10.19 3.84 -19.52
C GLY A 27 -11.46 3.12 -19.93
N LEU A 28 -11.35 2.15 -20.83
CA LEU A 28 -12.46 1.38 -21.37
C LEU A 28 -12.71 0.13 -20.54
N VAL A 29 -13.98 -0.13 -20.21
CA VAL A 29 -14.42 -1.34 -19.50
C VAL A 29 -15.39 -2.12 -20.37
N ILE A 30 -15.08 -3.38 -20.67
CA ILE A 30 -16.00 -4.33 -21.29
C ILE A 30 -16.69 -5.09 -20.17
N HIS A 31 -18.02 -5.06 -20.13
CA HIS A 31 -18.81 -5.91 -19.25
C HIS A 31 -19.33 -7.12 -20.03
N LEU A 32 -19.05 -8.31 -19.50
CA LEU A 32 -19.63 -9.58 -19.93
C LEU A 32 -20.68 -10.03 -18.92
N GLY A 33 -21.96 -9.93 -19.31
CA GLY A 33 -23.09 -10.31 -18.47
C GLY A 33 -23.53 -11.76 -18.65
N ALA A 34 -24.83 -11.98 -18.50
CA ALA A 34 -25.45 -13.29 -18.73
C ALA A 34 -25.42 -13.67 -20.22
N GLY A 35 -25.36 -14.98 -20.49
CA GLY A 35 -25.33 -15.53 -21.85
C GLY A 35 -24.38 -16.73 -21.98
N GLU A 36 -24.52 -17.46 -23.08
CA GLU A 36 -23.58 -18.53 -23.45
C GLU A 36 -22.22 -17.94 -23.83
N TRP A 37 -21.12 -18.61 -23.46
CA TRP A 37 -19.76 -18.11 -23.69
C TRP A 37 -19.48 -17.79 -25.15
N ASN A 38 -19.80 -18.72 -26.06
CA ASN A 38 -19.61 -18.52 -27.50
C ASN A 38 -20.45 -17.35 -28.04
N ALA A 39 -21.68 -17.16 -27.54
CA ALA A 39 -22.53 -16.05 -27.95
C ALA A 39 -21.96 -14.69 -27.49
N LEU A 40 -21.34 -14.65 -26.29
CA LEU A 40 -20.66 -13.46 -25.78
C LEU A 40 -19.41 -13.11 -26.61
N LEU A 41 -18.61 -14.10 -27.01
CA LEU A 41 -17.44 -13.87 -27.86
C LEU A 41 -17.82 -13.32 -29.24
N VAL A 42 -18.89 -13.87 -29.86
CA VAL A 42 -19.43 -13.36 -31.13
C VAL A 42 -19.93 -11.92 -30.95
N ALA A 43 -20.73 -11.66 -29.92
CA ALA A 43 -21.27 -10.32 -29.66
C ALA A 43 -20.15 -9.30 -29.35
N LEU A 44 -19.08 -9.72 -28.67
CA LEU A 44 -17.91 -8.86 -28.42
C LEU A 44 -17.17 -8.54 -29.73
N ALA A 45 -16.91 -9.56 -30.57
CA ALA A 45 -16.26 -9.38 -31.85
C ALA A 45 -17.04 -8.40 -32.76
N GLU A 46 -18.37 -8.57 -32.85
CA GLU A 46 -19.24 -7.66 -33.62
C GLU A 46 -19.17 -6.21 -33.10
N LYS A 47 -19.08 -6.01 -31.79
CA LYS A 47 -18.98 -4.66 -31.20
C LYS A 47 -17.63 -4.01 -31.47
N LEU A 48 -16.55 -4.76 -31.45
CA LEU A 48 -15.20 -4.26 -31.78
C LEU A 48 -15.08 -3.92 -33.27
N ASP A 49 -15.71 -4.72 -34.14
CA ASP A 49 -15.68 -4.54 -35.59
C ASP A 49 -16.49 -3.33 -36.07
N ARG A 50 -17.55 -2.94 -35.35
CA ARG A 50 -18.35 -1.75 -35.68
C ARG A 50 -17.62 -0.42 -35.50
N THR A 51 -16.62 -0.36 -34.62
CA THR A 51 -15.88 0.89 -34.35
C THR A 51 -14.36 0.64 -34.21
N PRO A 52 -13.67 0.14 -35.25
CA PRO A 52 -12.29 -0.34 -35.12
C PRO A 52 -11.30 0.77 -34.75
N SER A 53 -11.50 1.98 -35.26
CA SER A 53 -10.60 3.11 -35.02
C SER A 53 -10.64 3.63 -33.58
N PHE A 54 -11.75 3.41 -32.86
CA PHE A 54 -11.92 3.88 -31.48
C PHE A 54 -11.11 3.04 -30.48
N PHE A 55 -10.83 1.78 -30.80
CA PHE A 55 -10.19 0.84 -29.89
C PHE A 55 -8.68 0.65 -30.12
N ARG A 56 -8.15 1.06 -31.29
CA ARG A 56 -6.74 0.82 -31.66
C ARG A 56 -5.76 1.45 -30.67
N GLY A 57 -4.83 0.63 -30.16
CA GLY A 57 -3.82 1.05 -29.18
C GLY A 57 -4.36 1.23 -27.77
N GLY A 58 -5.65 0.97 -27.57
CA GLY A 58 -6.31 1.08 -26.26
C GLY A 58 -6.00 -0.11 -25.36
N ARG A 59 -6.15 0.12 -24.06
CA ARG A 59 -6.16 -0.92 -23.03
C ARG A 59 -7.56 -1.00 -22.45
N VAL A 60 -8.04 -2.20 -22.21
CA VAL A 60 -9.38 -2.47 -21.70
C VAL A 60 -9.33 -3.33 -20.43
N ALA A 61 -10.18 -2.99 -19.47
CA ALA A 61 -10.51 -3.86 -18.36
C ALA A 61 -11.75 -4.69 -18.68
N LEU A 62 -11.73 -5.97 -18.32
CA LEU A 62 -12.84 -6.89 -18.49
C LEU A 62 -13.58 -7.04 -17.16
N ASN A 63 -14.86 -6.72 -17.10
CA ASN A 63 -15.71 -6.97 -15.95
C ASN A 63 -16.65 -8.14 -16.24
N VAL A 64 -16.54 -9.20 -15.44
CA VAL A 64 -17.34 -10.43 -15.58
C VAL A 64 -18.28 -10.67 -14.40
N GLY A 65 -18.26 -9.78 -13.39
CA GLY A 65 -19.06 -9.89 -12.17
C GLY A 65 -18.94 -11.29 -11.55
N PRO A 66 -20.07 -11.98 -11.26
CA PRO A 66 -20.06 -13.30 -10.62
C PRO A 66 -19.71 -14.46 -11.56
N ARG A 67 -19.51 -14.21 -12.87
CA ARG A 67 -19.17 -15.28 -13.81
C ARG A 67 -17.76 -15.80 -13.50
N GLN A 68 -17.67 -17.12 -13.37
CA GLN A 68 -16.39 -17.80 -13.28
C GLN A 68 -15.79 -17.95 -14.68
N LEU A 69 -14.55 -17.50 -14.85
CA LEU A 69 -13.76 -17.71 -16.06
C LEU A 69 -12.46 -18.42 -15.70
N THR A 70 -12.08 -19.36 -16.55
CA THR A 70 -10.82 -20.07 -16.50
C THR A 70 -9.70 -19.28 -17.21
N ALA A 71 -8.44 -19.63 -16.95
CA ALA A 71 -7.30 -19.03 -17.64
C ALA A 71 -7.38 -19.16 -19.17
N SER A 72 -7.85 -20.30 -19.69
CA SER A 72 -8.02 -20.52 -21.13
C SER A 72 -9.09 -19.62 -21.75
N GLU A 73 -10.18 -19.35 -21.02
CA GLU A 73 -11.22 -18.41 -21.45
C GLU A 73 -10.71 -16.97 -21.46
N LEU A 74 -9.92 -16.58 -20.45
CA LEU A 74 -9.27 -15.27 -20.40
C LEU A 74 -8.25 -15.11 -21.53
N GLU A 75 -7.46 -16.14 -21.84
CA GLU A 75 -6.53 -16.16 -22.97
C GLU A 75 -7.26 -16.02 -24.31
N THR A 76 -8.42 -16.67 -24.45
CA THR A 76 -9.28 -16.54 -25.63
C THR A 76 -9.75 -15.10 -25.82
N ILE A 77 -10.17 -14.42 -24.76
CA ILE A 77 -10.53 -12.99 -24.80
C ILE A 77 -9.31 -12.12 -25.14
N GLY A 78 -8.16 -12.35 -24.48
CA GLY A 78 -6.94 -11.61 -24.73
C GLY A 78 -6.47 -11.71 -26.18
N THR A 79 -6.59 -12.92 -26.76
CA THR A 79 -6.31 -13.19 -28.18
C THR A 79 -7.29 -12.47 -29.10
N LEU A 80 -8.59 -12.49 -28.77
CA LEU A 80 -9.61 -11.77 -29.53
C LEU A 80 -9.32 -10.26 -29.54
N LEU A 81 -9.05 -9.67 -28.37
CA LEU A 81 -8.75 -8.24 -28.23
C LEU A 81 -7.47 -7.85 -28.98
N SER A 82 -6.43 -8.69 -28.91
CA SER A 82 -5.17 -8.47 -29.62
C SER A 82 -5.34 -8.36 -31.13
N LYS A 83 -6.27 -9.12 -31.73
CA LYS A 83 -6.60 -9.00 -33.18
C LYS A 83 -7.11 -7.61 -33.56
N PHE A 84 -7.75 -6.90 -32.62
CA PHE A 84 -8.23 -5.53 -32.80
C PHE A 84 -7.23 -4.48 -32.29
N GLN A 85 -5.98 -4.87 -31.99
CA GLN A 85 -4.95 -4.00 -31.39
C GLN A 85 -5.36 -3.41 -30.04
N VAL A 86 -6.12 -4.18 -29.27
CA VAL A 86 -6.55 -3.86 -27.91
C VAL A 86 -5.83 -4.79 -26.94
N SER A 87 -5.30 -4.23 -25.86
CA SER A 87 -4.72 -5.05 -24.78
C SER A 87 -5.71 -5.22 -23.64
N LEU A 88 -5.86 -6.46 -23.18
CA LEU A 88 -6.51 -6.75 -21.91
C LEU A 88 -5.48 -6.51 -20.80
N TRP A 89 -5.79 -5.62 -19.86
CA TRP A 89 -4.87 -5.32 -18.76
C TRP A 89 -5.43 -5.63 -17.38
N ALA A 90 -6.76 -5.73 -17.24
CA ALA A 90 -7.42 -6.05 -15.98
C ALA A 90 -8.63 -6.97 -16.16
N VAL A 91 -8.94 -7.74 -15.12
CA VAL A 91 -10.14 -8.56 -14.97
C VAL A 91 -10.81 -8.27 -13.62
N LEU A 92 -12.00 -7.70 -13.66
CA LEU A 92 -12.84 -7.41 -12.50
C LEU A 92 -13.88 -8.52 -12.35
N SER A 93 -13.81 -9.27 -11.26
CA SER A 93 -14.70 -10.38 -10.97
C SER A 93 -15.02 -10.44 -9.48
N ASP A 94 -16.20 -10.97 -9.14
CA ASP A 94 -16.61 -11.31 -7.78
C ASP A 94 -16.17 -12.72 -7.38
N SER A 95 -15.62 -13.49 -8.33
CA SER A 95 -15.15 -14.87 -8.17
C SER A 95 -13.66 -14.92 -7.88
N VAL A 96 -13.28 -15.56 -6.77
CA VAL A 96 -11.87 -15.71 -6.36
C VAL A 96 -11.08 -16.54 -7.37
N GLU A 97 -11.70 -17.59 -7.93
CA GLU A 97 -11.07 -18.46 -8.93
C GLU A 97 -10.72 -17.68 -10.21
N THR A 98 -11.60 -16.77 -10.64
CA THR A 98 -11.36 -15.92 -11.80
C THR A 98 -10.27 -14.89 -11.53
N GLN A 99 -10.28 -14.31 -10.32
CA GLN A 99 -9.24 -13.37 -9.90
C GLN A 99 -7.85 -14.04 -9.87
N GLN A 100 -7.78 -15.28 -9.38
CA GLN A 100 -6.53 -16.04 -9.36
C GLN A 100 -6.05 -16.38 -10.77
N ALA A 101 -6.94 -16.86 -11.65
CA ALA A 101 -6.60 -17.12 -13.05
C ALA A 101 -6.10 -15.85 -13.77
N ALA A 102 -6.70 -14.70 -13.49
CA ALA A 102 -6.27 -13.41 -14.05
C ALA A 102 -4.89 -12.99 -13.52
N ALA A 103 -4.64 -13.14 -12.22
CA ALA A 103 -3.36 -12.80 -11.60
C ALA A 103 -2.21 -13.67 -12.12
N GLU A 104 -2.43 -14.97 -12.34
CA GLU A 104 -1.46 -15.89 -12.94
C GLU A 104 -1.08 -15.49 -14.38
N MET A 105 -1.96 -14.79 -15.08
CA MET A 105 -1.72 -14.21 -16.41
C MET A 105 -1.11 -12.81 -16.37
N GLY A 106 -0.81 -12.27 -15.19
CA GLY A 106 -0.29 -10.92 -15.00
C GLY A 106 -1.34 -9.82 -15.27
N LEU A 107 -2.63 -10.13 -15.14
CA LEU A 107 -3.72 -9.17 -15.29
C LEU A 107 -4.11 -8.59 -13.92
N GLU A 108 -4.35 -7.28 -13.89
CA GLU A 108 -4.80 -6.59 -12.67
C GLU A 108 -6.22 -7.02 -12.28
N THR A 109 -6.47 -7.18 -10.98
CA THR A 109 -7.80 -7.59 -10.47
C THR A 109 -8.58 -6.42 -9.86
N SER A 110 -8.00 -5.22 -9.82
CA SER A 110 -8.61 -4.01 -9.26
C SER A 110 -8.23 -2.75 -10.03
N LEU A 111 -9.24 -1.97 -10.45
CA LEU A 111 -9.01 -0.66 -11.08
C LEU A 111 -8.42 0.37 -10.10
N ALA A 112 -8.70 0.24 -8.79
CA ALA A 112 -8.26 1.22 -7.80
C ALA A 112 -6.74 1.19 -7.60
N LEU A 113 -6.15 -0.01 -7.62
CA LEU A 113 -4.70 -0.19 -7.52
C LEU A 113 -4.00 0.33 -8.79
N SER A 114 -4.54 0.01 -9.97
CA SER A 114 -3.97 0.51 -11.23
C SER A 114 -4.15 2.02 -11.44
N ARG A 115 -5.26 2.62 -10.98
CA ARG A 115 -5.42 4.08 -10.96
C ARG A 115 -4.39 4.73 -10.04
N MET A 116 -4.10 4.11 -8.90
CA MET A 116 -3.05 4.58 -7.99
C MET A 116 -1.68 4.44 -8.65
N GLU A 117 -1.37 3.31 -9.26
CA GLU A 117 -0.13 3.09 -10.04
C GLU A 117 0.00 3.99 -11.26
N HIS A 118 -1.09 4.39 -11.91
CA HIS A 118 -1.08 5.28 -13.07
C HIS A 118 -1.03 6.77 -12.67
N LEU A 119 -1.72 7.18 -11.59
CA LEU A 119 -1.57 8.51 -10.99
C LEU A 119 -0.17 8.71 -10.41
N LEU A 120 0.42 7.63 -9.88
CA LEU A 120 1.82 7.60 -9.53
C LEU A 120 2.68 7.48 -10.81
N GLY A 121 2.23 6.76 -11.83
CA GLY A 121 2.99 6.35 -13.01
C GLY A 121 3.07 7.34 -14.18
N GLU A 122 2.49 8.54 -14.09
CA GLU A 122 2.83 9.59 -15.05
C GLU A 122 4.31 9.95 -14.91
N LYS A 123 5.08 9.54 -15.92
CA LYS A 123 6.52 9.78 -16.07
C LYS A 123 6.86 11.24 -15.85
N LEU A 124 7.35 11.56 -14.65
CA LEU A 124 8.15 12.76 -14.42
C LEU A 124 9.61 12.43 -14.79
N ASP A 125 10.03 12.87 -15.98
CA ASP A 125 11.42 13.13 -16.38
C ASP A 125 12.51 12.12 -15.98
N GLY A 126 12.40 10.86 -16.43
CA GLY A 126 13.56 9.95 -16.52
C GLY A 126 14.29 9.64 -15.21
N ARG A 127 13.73 9.99 -14.05
CA ARG A 127 14.27 9.62 -12.75
C ARG A 127 13.81 8.22 -12.40
N GLU A 128 14.78 7.32 -12.20
CA GLU A 128 14.54 5.98 -11.68
C GLU A 128 13.83 6.10 -10.32
N ARG A 129 12.59 5.61 -10.25
CA ARG A 129 11.84 5.56 -9.00
C ARG A 129 12.18 4.26 -8.29
N VAL A 130 12.81 4.37 -7.12
CA VAL A 130 12.95 3.25 -6.20
C VAL A 130 11.56 2.96 -5.63
N ILE A 131 10.90 1.91 -6.12
CA ILE A 131 9.77 1.30 -5.41
C ILE A 131 10.41 0.52 -4.27
N ALA A 132 10.46 1.12 -3.08
CA ALA A 132 10.90 0.42 -1.89
C ALA A 132 9.76 -0.48 -1.40
N ASP A 133 10.02 -1.79 -1.29
CA ASP A 133 9.16 -2.69 -0.53
C ASP A 133 9.12 -2.17 0.93
N GLY A 134 8.02 -1.54 1.29
CA GLY A 134 7.83 -0.93 2.60
C GLY A 134 7.53 -1.96 3.68
N GLU A 135 7.94 -1.68 4.91
CA GLU A 135 7.55 -2.47 6.08
C GLU A 135 6.13 -2.07 6.57
N PRO A 136 5.35 -3.01 7.14
CA PRO A 136 3.97 -2.74 7.56
C PRO A 136 3.92 -1.72 8.70
N ALA A 137 3.01 -0.74 8.60
CA ALA A 137 2.88 0.34 9.58
C ALA A 137 1.44 0.82 9.75
N ILE A 138 1.11 1.31 10.96
CA ILE A 138 -0.14 2.04 11.20
C ILE A 138 0.11 3.54 11.37
N LEU A 139 -0.81 4.34 10.86
CA LEU A 139 -0.81 5.79 11.02
C LEU A 139 -2.01 6.22 11.88
N VAL A 140 -1.74 6.81 13.04
CA VAL A 140 -2.75 7.30 13.97
C VAL A 140 -2.71 8.83 14.00
N ARG A 141 -3.76 9.48 13.50
CA ARG A 141 -3.87 10.94 13.41
C ARG A 141 -4.70 11.53 14.55
N ARG A 142 -4.24 11.35 15.78
CA ARG A 142 -4.90 11.85 17.00
C ARG A 142 -3.94 11.83 18.18
N ILE A 143 -4.29 12.58 19.22
CA ILE A 143 -3.66 12.47 20.54
C ILE A 143 -4.04 11.13 21.16
N VAL A 144 -3.05 10.42 21.72
CA VAL A 144 -3.25 9.19 22.52
C VAL A 144 -3.31 9.60 23.99
N ARG A 145 -4.46 9.38 24.62
CA ARG A 145 -4.76 9.86 25.98
C ARG A 145 -4.47 8.80 27.04
N SER A 146 -4.43 9.22 28.30
CA SER A 146 -4.29 8.33 29.46
C SER A 146 -5.29 7.18 29.41
N GLY A 147 -4.83 5.96 29.67
CA GLY A 147 -5.62 4.73 29.60
C GLY A 147 -5.85 4.16 28.20
N GLN A 148 -5.37 4.83 27.14
CA GLN A 148 -5.42 4.31 25.78
C GLN A 148 -4.14 3.57 25.42
N SER A 149 -4.28 2.46 24.72
CA SER A 149 -3.14 1.68 24.20
C SER A 149 -3.25 1.55 22.66
N VAL A 150 -2.13 1.71 21.98
CA VAL A 150 -1.98 1.51 20.52
C VAL A 150 -0.96 0.41 20.30
N CYS A 151 -1.39 -0.70 19.70
CA CYS A 151 -0.54 -1.87 19.46
C CYS A 151 -0.50 -2.23 17.98
N HIS A 152 0.69 -2.53 17.45
CA HIS A 152 0.86 -3.02 16.08
C HIS A 152 2.06 -3.96 15.95
N THR A 153 1.98 -4.93 15.04
CA THR A 153 3.06 -5.93 14.81
C THR A 153 4.23 -5.37 14.01
N GLY A 154 4.02 -4.28 13.25
CA GLY A 154 5.06 -3.54 12.53
C GLY A 154 5.36 -2.20 13.21
N HIS A 155 5.50 -1.14 12.41
CA HIS A 155 5.77 0.22 12.92
C HIS A 155 4.49 0.92 13.40
N VAL A 156 4.66 1.88 14.31
CA VAL A 156 3.58 2.77 14.75
C VAL A 156 3.98 4.22 14.51
N ILE A 157 3.18 4.93 13.71
CA ILE A 157 3.34 6.36 13.48
C ILE A 157 2.16 7.10 14.12
N ILE A 158 2.46 8.04 15.00
CA ILE A 158 1.49 8.94 15.62
C ILE A 158 1.70 10.35 15.07
N ILE A 159 0.65 10.95 14.50
CA ILE A 159 0.59 12.39 14.24
C ILE A 159 -0.24 13.01 15.37
N GLY A 160 0.46 13.51 16.38
CA GLY A 160 -0.12 14.00 17.62
C GLY A 160 0.71 13.64 18.85
N ASP A 161 0.23 14.07 20.01
CA ASP A 161 0.89 13.82 21.29
C ASP A 161 0.48 12.47 21.89
N VAL A 162 1.39 11.89 22.69
CA VAL A 162 1.14 10.72 23.51
C VAL A 162 1.24 11.15 24.97
N ASN A 163 0.10 11.20 25.65
CA ASN A 163 0.01 11.76 27.01
C ASN A 163 0.46 10.75 28.09
N PRO A 164 0.78 11.23 29.31
CA PRO A 164 1.03 10.35 30.44
C PRO A 164 -0.11 9.34 30.64
N GLY A 165 0.24 8.09 30.92
CA GLY A 165 -0.70 6.97 31.08
C GLY A 165 -1.22 6.37 29.77
N ALA A 166 -0.83 6.92 28.61
CA ALA A 166 -1.00 6.23 27.32
C ALA A 166 0.09 5.17 27.13
N GLU A 167 -0.18 4.18 26.28
CA GLU A 167 0.77 3.12 25.94
C GLU A 167 0.86 2.93 24.42
N ILE A 168 2.08 2.80 23.89
CA ILE A 168 2.34 2.45 22.49
C ILE A 168 3.22 1.21 22.44
N VAL A 169 2.78 0.16 21.74
CA VAL A 169 3.54 -1.08 21.53
C VAL A 169 3.69 -1.34 20.04
N ALA A 170 4.93 -1.46 19.58
CA ALA A 170 5.26 -1.73 18.18
C ALA A 170 6.21 -2.94 18.09
N GLY A 171 6.01 -3.80 17.10
CA GLY A 171 6.99 -4.83 16.75
C GLY A 171 8.21 -4.25 16.03
N GLY A 172 8.04 -3.11 15.34
CA GLY A 172 9.10 -2.32 14.72
C GLY A 172 9.33 -0.99 15.44
N ASP A 173 9.59 0.04 14.65
CA ASP A 173 9.87 1.41 15.12
C ASP A 173 8.61 2.16 15.58
N ILE A 174 8.82 3.15 16.44
CA ILE A 174 7.79 4.10 16.87
C ILE A 174 8.20 5.51 16.46
N VAL A 175 7.35 6.19 15.71
CA VAL A 175 7.55 7.60 15.32
C VAL A 175 6.39 8.43 15.85
N VAL A 176 6.69 9.37 16.74
CA VAL A 176 5.70 10.30 17.30
C VAL A 176 6.00 11.70 16.76
N TRP A 177 5.19 12.15 15.82
CA TRP A 177 5.23 13.53 15.35
C TRP A 177 4.50 14.45 16.34
N GLY A 178 5.09 14.60 17.53
CA GLY A 178 4.54 15.29 18.68
C GLY A 178 5.36 15.05 19.94
N ARG A 179 4.76 15.31 21.11
CA ARG A 179 5.36 15.04 22.42
C ARG A 179 5.08 13.62 22.86
N LEU A 180 6.12 12.91 23.29
CA LEU A 180 6.00 11.56 23.83
C LEU A 180 6.17 11.57 25.34
N ARG A 181 5.06 11.45 26.10
CA ARG A 181 5.03 11.39 27.57
C ARG A 181 4.46 10.08 28.14
N GLY A 182 3.89 9.24 27.29
CA GLY A 182 3.37 7.93 27.68
C GLY A 182 4.44 6.87 27.88
N ASN A 183 3.99 5.62 27.99
CA ASN A 183 4.84 4.43 27.97
C ASN A 183 4.97 3.93 26.53
N VAL A 184 6.18 3.52 26.15
CA VAL A 184 6.41 2.96 24.81
C VAL A 184 7.25 1.70 24.84
N HIS A 185 6.94 0.77 23.94
CA HIS A 185 7.72 -0.44 23.69
C HIS A 185 7.89 -0.66 22.20
N ALA A 186 9.04 -0.23 21.67
CA ALA A 186 9.45 -0.53 20.30
C ALA A 186 10.18 -1.87 20.24
N GLY A 187 10.18 -2.51 19.07
CA GLY A 187 10.85 -3.80 18.92
C GLY A 187 10.32 -4.89 19.84
N SER A 188 9.03 -4.87 20.19
CA SER A 188 8.41 -5.75 21.19
C SER A 188 8.59 -7.25 20.92
N ASN A 189 8.86 -7.63 19.67
CA ASN A 189 9.19 -8.99 19.26
C ASN A 189 10.70 -9.33 19.39
N GLY A 190 11.48 -8.52 20.11
CA GLY A 190 12.92 -8.70 20.30
C GLY A 190 13.80 -7.95 19.29
N ASN A 191 13.26 -7.01 18.52
CA ASN A 191 14.05 -6.23 17.56
C ASN A 191 14.85 -5.13 18.28
N GLU A 192 16.10 -5.43 18.64
CA GLU A 192 17.01 -4.48 19.29
C GLU A 192 17.45 -3.33 18.37
N ARG A 193 17.21 -3.44 17.06
CA ARG A 193 17.52 -2.38 16.10
C ARG A 193 16.42 -1.32 16.01
N ALA A 194 15.26 -1.57 16.62
CA ALA A 194 14.15 -0.63 16.59
C ALA A 194 14.53 0.72 17.21
N VAL A 195 13.89 1.77 16.73
CA VAL A 195 14.10 3.15 17.20
C VAL A 195 12.79 3.77 17.65
N VAL A 196 12.91 4.76 18.54
CA VAL A 196 11.80 5.60 18.98
C VAL A 196 12.16 7.05 18.68
N CYS A 197 11.36 7.71 17.86
CA CYS A 197 11.55 9.11 17.48
C CYS A 197 10.41 9.96 18.01
N ALA A 198 10.72 11.13 18.55
CA ALA A 198 9.71 12.11 18.94
C ALA A 198 10.20 13.55 18.70
N LEU A 199 9.28 14.51 18.55
CA LEU A 199 9.64 15.93 18.51
C LEU A 199 10.06 16.46 19.90
N VAL A 200 9.52 15.83 20.95
CA VAL A 200 9.95 15.97 22.34
C VAL A 200 9.91 14.58 22.95
N LEU A 201 11.06 14.04 23.35
CA LEU A 201 11.19 12.67 23.84
C LEU A 201 11.27 12.65 25.38
N ALA A 202 10.10 12.64 26.02
CA ALA A 202 9.99 12.64 27.48
C ALA A 202 9.12 11.47 28.03
N PRO A 203 9.36 10.21 27.61
CA PRO A 203 8.51 9.09 28.00
C PRO A 203 8.66 8.74 29.49
N MET A 204 7.54 8.44 30.16
CA MET A 204 7.57 7.88 31.52
C MET A 204 8.32 6.53 31.57
N LEU A 205 8.16 5.72 30.51
CA LEU A 205 8.86 4.47 30.34
C LEU A 205 9.15 4.23 28.85
N LEU A 206 10.41 3.99 28.52
CA LEU A 206 10.89 3.69 27.18
C LEU A 206 11.46 2.27 27.16
N ARG A 207 10.92 1.42 26.30
CA ARG A 207 11.46 0.08 26.04
C ARG A 207 11.80 -0.09 24.57
N ILE A 208 12.94 -0.74 24.32
CA ILE A 208 13.35 -1.19 23.00
C ILE A 208 13.79 -2.63 23.15
N ALA A 209 13.07 -3.57 22.52
CA ALA A 209 13.24 -5.00 22.76
C ALA A 209 13.24 -5.36 24.25
N GLY A 210 14.34 -5.87 24.79
CA GLY A 210 14.51 -6.20 26.22
C GLY A 210 15.05 -5.07 27.08
N TYR A 211 15.47 -3.94 26.49
CA TYR A 211 16.07 -2.82 27.21
C TYR A 211 15.01 -1.87 27.72
N VAL A 212 15.26 -1.28 28.89
CA VAL A 212 14.33 -0.34 29.54
C VAL A 212 15.07 0.90 30.01
N ALA A 213 14.42 2.04 29.83
CA ALA A 213 14.91 3.37 30.13
C ALA A 213 13.78 4.21 30.71
N ARG A 214 14.13 5.20 31.53
CA ARG A 214 13.21 6.27 31.98
C ARG A 214 13.84 7.59 31.62
N SER A 215 13.00 8.57 31.23
CA SER A 215 13.47 9.92 30.95
C SER A 215 14.37 10.46 32.08
N PRO A 216 15.49 11.15 31.80
CA PRO A 216 16.48 11.59 32.80
C PRO A 216 15.99 12.72 33.73
N GLY A 217 14.70 12.74 34.08
CA GLY A 217 14.13 13.65 35.08
C GLY A 217 14.10 15.13 34.67
N ARG A 218 14.19 15.43 33.37
CA ARG A 218 14.20 16.82 32.83
C ARG A 218 12.80 17.40 32.59
N GLU A 219 11.76 16.62 32.92
CA GLU A 219 10.34 16.93 32.68
C GLU A 219 9.86 18.16 33.46
N ASP A 220 10.48 18.45 34.61
CA ASP A 220 10.11 19.59 35.47
C ASP A 220 10.70 20.93 35.02
N SER A 221 11.59 20.91 34.02
CA SER A 221 12.18 22.14 33.47
C SER A 221 11.27 22.68 32.37
N GLU A 222 10.52 23.76 32.66
CA GLU A 222 9.69 24.48 31.68
C GLU A 222 10.46 24.79 30.37
N ALA A 223 11.76 25.06 30.46
CA ALA A 223 12.63 25.30 29.31
C ALA A 223 12.81 24.07 28.39
N TYR A 224 12.82 22.85 28.96
CA TYR A 224 12.94 21.61 28.19
C TYR A 224 11.61 21.28 27.51
N GLU A 225 10.49 21.45 28.21
CA GLU A 225 9.14 21.26 27.64
C GLU A 225 8.80 22.24 26.50
N GLN A 226 9.38 23.44 26.55
CA GLN A 226 9.22 24.47 25.52
C GLN A 226 10.19 24.28 24.34
N SER A 227 11.26 23.50 24.50
CA SER A 227 12.19 23.20 23.42
C SER A 227 11.66 22.06 22.55
N VAL A 228 11.55 22.29 21.23
CA VAL A 228 11.21 21.25 20.25
C VAL A 228 12.51 20.82 19.59
N VAL A 229 13.23 19.93 20.26
CA VAL A 229 14.42 19.27 19.72
C VAL A 229 14.03 17.84 19.39
N PRO A 230 13.84 17.49 18.11
CA PRO A 230 13.54 16.12 17.75
C PRO A 230 14.67 15.20 18.18
N GLU A 231 14.33 14.10 18.83
CA GLU A 231 15.28 13.14 19.38
C GLU A 231 14.97 11.74 18.86
N ILE A 232 16.03 10.94 18.74
CA ILE A 232 15.96 9.52 18.40
C ILE A 232 16.57 8.70 19.52
N ALA A 233 15.78 7.76 20.05
CA ALA A 233 16.20 6.76 21.02
C ALA A 233 16.46 5.41 20.34
N PHE A 234 17.56 4.78 20.71
CA PHE A 234 18.02 3.50 20.15
C PHE A 234 18.92 2.76 21.16
N VAL A 235 19.12 1.46 20.93
CA VAL A 235 20.02 0.66 21.75
C VAL A 235 21.47 0.83 21.29
N TYR A 236 22.36 1.16 22.22
CA TYR A 236 23.80 1.22 22.03
C TYR A 236 24.52 0.69 23.27
N ASN A 237 25.47 -0.24 23.08
CA ASN A 237 26.23 -0.87 24.17
C ASN A 237 25.36 -1.41 25.32
N GLY A 238 24.19 -1.99 25.00
CA GLY A 238 23.27 -2.58 25.98
C GLY A 238 22.45 -1.58 26.80
N GLN A 239 22.45 -0.30 26.42
CA GLN A 239 21.66 0.75 27.04
C GLN A 239 20.87 1.51 25.98
N ILE A 240 19.77 2.14 26.38
CA ILE A 240 19.03 3.04 25.48
C ILE A 240 19.67 4.42 25.57
N VAL A 241 19.99 4.99 24.42
CA VAL A 241 20.60 6.32 24.28
C VAL A 241 19.66 7.19 23.46
N ALA A 242 19.41 8.43 23.90
CA ALA A 242 18.76 9.46 23.10
C ALA A 242 19.76 10.47 22.57
N GLU A 243 19.62 10.78 21.28
CA GLU A 243 20.41 11.78 20.59
C GLU A 243 19.49 12.75 19.83
N PRO A 244 19.80 14.06 19.80
CA PRO A 244 19.14 14.98 18.88
C PRO A 244 19.25 14.52 17.43
N TRP A 245 18.14 14.60 16.71
CA TRP A 245 18.09 14.38 15.27
C TRP A 245 18.76 15.53 14.54
N ARG A 246 19.62 15.21 13.58
CA ARG A 246 20.28 16.17 12.71
C ARG A 246 20.03 15.77 11.26
N ALA A 247 19.73 16.76 10.43
CA ALA A 247 19.73 16.54 8.99
C ALA A 247 21.12 16.10 8.55
N MET A 248 21.18 15.17 7.61
CA MET A 248 22.45 14.63 7.11
C MET A 248 23.11 15.65 6.19
N ASP A 249 24.38 15.95 6.44
CA ASP A 249 25.22 16.75 5.56
C ASP A 249 25.87 15.82 4.51
N GLY A 250 25.21 15.59 3.37
CA GLY A 250 25.75 14.80 2.26
C GLY A 250 24.77 13.80 1.65
N LEU A 251 25.11 13.29 0.47
CA LEU A 251 24.19 12.49 -0.37
C LEU A 251 24.19 10.98 -0.06
N TYR A 252 25.11 10.44 0.77
CA TYR A 252 25.34 8.99 0.89
C TYR A 252 25.83 8.50 2.27
N THR A 253 25.42 9.13 3.36
CA THR A 253 25.73 8.61 4.70
C THR A 253 24.64 7.69 5.22
N ASP A 254 25.03 6.48 5.65
CA ASP A 254 24.20 5.63 6.48
C ASP A 254 23.91 6.39 7.79
N TRP A 255 22.66 6.85 7.92
CA TRP A 255 22.20 7.66 9.05
C TRP A 255 22.42 6.93 10.39
N ARG A 256 22.33 5.60 10.39
CA ARG A 256 22.51 4.79 11.59
C ARG A 256 23.99 4.71 11.95
N ALA A 257 24.87 4.58 10.96
CA ALA A 257 26.31 4.61 11.20
C ALA A 257 26.78 5.97 11.76
N ASP A 258 26.22 7.09 11.28
CA ASP A 258 26.46 8.41 11.87
C ASP A 258 25.97 8.47 13.32
N LEU A 259 24.75 8.01 13.57
CA LEU A 259 24.15 7.99 14.90
C LEU A 259 25.00 7.19 15.91
N LEU A 260 25.43 5.99 15.52
CA LEU A 260 26.32 5.14 16.35
C LEU A 260 27.68 5.80 16.59
N ARG A 261 28.24 6.48 15.58
CA ARG A 261 29.49 7.23 15.71
C ARG A 261 29.36 8.39 16.68
N ARG A 262 28.23 9.12 16.65
CA ARG A 262 27.95 10.22 17.59
C ARG A 262 27.78 9.70 19.01
N ALA A 263 27.06 8.59 19.20
CA ALA A 263 26.94 7.95 20.50
C ALA A 263 28.30 7.53 21.08
N ALA A 264 29.22 7.08 20.23
CA ALA A 264 30.59 6.72 20.64
C ALA A 264 31.46 7.93 21.05
N ASN A 265 31.19 9.12 20.50
CA ASN A 265 32.04 10.31 20.63
C ASN A 265 31.47 11.42 21.53
N THR A 266 30.26 11.27 22.06
CA THR A 266 29.53 12.35 22.75
C THR A 266 29.17 11.97 24.19
N LEU A 267 29.05 12.99 25.05
CA LEU A 267 28.28 12.98 26.30
C LEU A 267 26.79 12.79 25.97
N SER A 268 26.43 11.61 25.47
CA SER A 268 25.05 11.21 25.22
C SER A 268 24.25 11.38 26.52
N THR A 269 22.99 11.79 26.41
CA THR A 269 22.05 11.63 27.52
C THR A 269 21.73 10.15 27.65
N TRP A 270 22.41 9.50 28.58
CA TRP A 270 22.09 8.15 29.03
C TRP A 270 20.76 8.20 29.76
N PHE A 271 19.84 7.31 29.38
CA PHE A 271 18.66 7.00 30.19
C PHE A 271 18.99 5.96 31.25
#